data_AF-A0A522XIM6-F1
#
_entry.id   AF-A0A522XIM6-F1
#
_cell.length_a   1.000
_cell.length_b   1.000
_cell.length_c   1.000
_cell.angle_alpha   90.00
_cell.angle_beta   90.00
_cell.angle_gamma   90.00
#
_symmetry.space_group_name_H-M   'P 1'
#
loop_
_entity.id
_entity.type
_entity.pdbx_description
1 polymer ?
#
loop_
_entity_poly.entity_id
_entity_poly.type
_entity_poly.pdbx_seq_one_letter_code
_entity_poly.pdbx_strand_id
1 'polypeptide(L)'
;MRLSPLFDQQLEAAQLSGRQQGLEQGLEQGRERERREAIASLLETRFGPLDNELSQLLDILIQRPSSEIMPRLLQLSREELTEQFKSP
;
A
#
# COMPACT_ATOMS: atom_id res chain seq x y z
N MET A 1 -1.67 -47.11 4.27
CA MET A 1 -0.95 -46.86 3.00
C MET A 1 0.19 -45.90 3.29
N ARG A 2 1.45 -46.30 3.07
CA ARG A 2 2.56 -45.34 3.09
C ARG A 2 2.44 -44.52 1.80
N LEU A 3 2.26 -43.21 1.93
CA LEU A 3 2.47 -42.29 0.81
C LEU A 3 3.89 -42.55 0.27
N SER A 4 4.05 -42.56 -1.05
CA SER A 4 5.37 -42.77 -1.65
C SER A 4 6.27 -41.57 -1.28
N PRO A 5 7.60 -41.75 -1.21
CA PRO A 5 8.54 -40.66 -0.90
C PRO A 5 8.39 -39.43 -1.79
N LEU A 6 7.87 -39.61 -3.01
CA LEU A 6 7.54 -38.54 -3.94
C LEU A 6 6.37 -37.68 -3.46
N PHE A 7 5.35 -38.26 -2.85
CA PHE A 7 4.23 -37.49 -2.31
C PHE A 7 4.67 -36.64 -1.11
N ASP A 8 5.52 -37.17 -0.24
CA ASP A 8 6.06 -36.41 0.90
C ASP A 8 6.90 -35.21 0.41
N GLN A 9 7.75 -35.42 -0.62
CA GLN A 9 8.51 -34.34 -1.25
C GLN A 9 7.61 -33.28 -1.90
N GLN A 10 6.54 -33.69 -2.60
CA GLN A 10 5.58 -32.75 -3.20
C GLN A 10 4.84 -31.94 -2.13
N LEU A 11 4.52 -32.55 -1.00
CA LEU A 11 3.80 -31.90 0.09
C LEU A 11 4.69 -30.88 0.81
N GLU A 12 5.96 -31.22 1.06
CA GLU A 12 6.97 -30.27 1.56
C GLU A 12 7.18 -29.10 0.60
N ALA A 13 7.31 -29.37 -0.70
CA ALA A 13 7.45 -28.33 -1.71
C ALA A 13 6.24 -27.39 -1.74
N ALA A 14 5.02 -27.94 -1.70
CA ALA A 14 3.79 -27.15 -1.65
C ALA A 14 3.71 -26.27 -0.39
N GLN A 15 4.10 -26.80 0.78
CA GLN A 15 4.16 -26.03 2.02
C GLN A 15 5.19 -24.89 1.96
N LEU A 16 6.36 -25.13 1.37
CA LEU A 16 7.39 -24.11 1.18
C LEU A 16 6.92 -23.01 0.24
N SER A 17 6.32 -23.37 -0.90
CA SER A 17 5.75 -22.40 -1.84
C SER A 17 4.62 -21.59 -1.21
N GLY A 18 3.70 -22.23 -0.47
CA GLY A 18 2.62 -21.53 0.21
C GLY A 18 3.12 -20.55 1.28
N ARG A 19 4.16 -20.92 2.03
CA ARG A 19 4.79 -20.03 3.01
C ARG A 19 5.48 -18.83 2.33
N GLN A 20 6.16 -19.03 1.20
CA GLN A 20 6.77 -17.94 0.44
C GLN A 20 5.72 -16.98 -0.10
N GLN A 21 4.67 -17.50 -0.75
CA GLN A 21 3.57 -16.68 -1.26
C GLN A 21 2.87 -15.89 -0.15
N GLY A 22 2.62 -16.53 1.00
CA GLY A 22 2.02 -15.85 2.15
C GLY A 22 2.90 -14.73 2.71
N LEU A 23 4.22 -14.92 2.74
CA LEU A 23 5.17 -13.88 3.16
C LEU A 23 5.20 -12.72 2.16
N GLU A 24 5.25 -13.00 0.86
CA GLU A 24 5.24 -11.97 -0.18
C GLU A 24 3.95 -11.15 -0.14
N GLN A 25 2.79 -11.82 -0.10
CA GLN A 25 1.49 -11.15 0.01
C GLN A 25 1.37 -10.34 1.30
N GLY A 26 1.82 -10.89 2.44
CA GLY A 26 1.80 -10.17 3.71
C GLY A 26 2.69 -8.93 3.71
N LEU A 27 3.86 -9.01 3.09
CA LEU A 27 4.77 -7.85 2.94
C LEU A 27 4.19 -6.79 2.01
N GLU A 28 3.54 -7.18 0.92
CA GLU A 28 2.90 -6.25 -0.02
C GLU A 28 1.72 -5.53 0.63
N GLN A 29 0.80 -6.30 1.25
CA GLN A 29 -0.34 -5.73 1.98
C GLN A 29 0.10 -4.84 3.14
N GLY A 30 1.14 -5.25 3.87
CA GLY A 30 1.71 -4.44 4.96
C GLY A 30 2.27 -3.12 4.47
N ARG A 31 2.98 -3.13 3.33
CA ARG A 31 3.50 -1.91 2.69
C ARG A 31 2.40 -1.00 2.18
N GLU A 32 1.37 -1.54 1.53
CA GLU A 32 0.24 -0.74 1.04
C GLU A 32 -0.52 -0.08 2.18
N ARG A 33 -0.77 -0.83 3.27
CA ARG A 33 -1.45 -0.32 4.45
C ARG A 33 -0.65 0.75 5.17
N GLU A 34 0.63 0.49 5.45
CA GLU A 34 1.51 1.47 6.10
C GLU A 34 1.59 2.76 5.28
N ARG A 35 1.71 2.61 3.96
CA ARG A 35 1.72 3.73 3.04
C ARG A 35 0.44 4.56 3.11
N ARG A 36 -0.72 3.92 3.09
CA ARG A 36 -2.02 4.60 3.20
C ARG A 36 -2.13 5.35 4.52
N GLU A 37 -1.76 4.71 5.62
CA GLU A 37 -1.78 5.29 6.97
C GLU A 37 -0.80 6.47 7.09
N ALA A 38 0.40 6.38 6.50
CA ALA A 38 1.39 7.45 6.50
C ALA A 38 0.92 8.69 5.72
N ILE A 39 0.36 8.51 4.52
CA ILE A 39 -0.16 9.62 3.72
C ILE A 39 -1.37 10.25 4.41
N ALA A 40 -2.30 9.44 4.93
CA ALA A 40 -3.47 9.93 5.66
C ALA A 40 -3.05 10.77 6.88
N SER A 41 -2.15 10.24 7.71
CA SER A 41 -1.65 10.95 8.89
C SER A 41 -0.98 12.28 8.54
N LEU A 42 -0.25 12.33 7.42
CA LEU A 42 0.39 13.56 6.95
C LEU A 42 -0.64 14.59 6.48
N LEU A 43 -1.65 14.16 5.71
CA LEU A 43 -2.76 15.02 5.30
C LEU A 43 -3.51 15.57 6.52
N GLU A 44 -3.80 14.73 7.51
CA GLU A 44 -4.46 15.15 8.76
C GLU A 44 -3.64 16.17 9.54
N THR A 45 -2.34 15.94 9.63
CA THR A 45 -1.41 16.84 10.34
C THR A 45 -1.30 18.19 9.65
N ARG A 46 -1.31 18.24 8.31
CA ARG A 46 -1.13 19.48 7.54
C ARG A 46 -2.42 20.27 7.34
N PHE A 47 -3.54 19.58 7.09
CA PHE A 47 -4.77 20.20 6.61
C PHE A 47 -5.96 20.01 7.55
N GLY A 48 -5.77 19.28 8.66
CA GLY A 48 -6.85 18.92 9.56
C GLY A 48 -7.61 17.66 9.09
N PRO A 49 -8.77 17.37 9.70
CA PRO A 49 -9.48 16.10 9.50
C PRO A 49 -9.68 15.73 8.02
N LEU A 50 -9.51 14.44 7.70
CA LEU A 50 -9.74 13.93 6.34
C LEU A 50 -11.22 14.06 5.96
N ASP A 51 -11.55 15.10 5.21
CA ASP A 51 -12.86 15.29 4.61
C ASP A 51 -13.00 14.46 3.32
N ASN A 52 -14.18 14.53 2.70
CA ASN A 52 -14.47 13.74 1.50
C ASN A 52 -13.51 14.06 0.33
N GLU A 53 -13.03 15.30 0.26
CA GLU A 53 -12.09 15.74 -0.77
C GLU A 53 -10.68 15.19 -0.52
N LEU A 54 -10.16 15.29 0.70
CA LEU A 54 -8.86 14.72 1.07
C LEU A 54 -8.86 13.19 1.03
N SER A 55 -10.01 12.55 1.30
CA SER A 55 -10.17 11.10 1.16
C SER A 55 -10.03 10.63 -0.29
N GLN A 56 -10.68 11.33 -1.23
CA GLN A 56 -10.51 11.04 -2.66
C GLN A 56 -9.07 11.27 -3.12
N LEU A 57 -8.45 12.35 -2.64
CA LEU A 57 -7.05 12.64 -2.93
C LEU A 57 -6.13 11.53 -2.41
N LEU A 58 -6.35 11.05 -1.17
CA LEU A 58 -5.61 9.93 -0.59
C LEU A 58 -5.63 8.69 -1.48
N ASP A 59 -6.80 8.29 -1.99
CA ASP A 59 -6.92 7.11 -2.87
C ASP A 59 -6.14 7.27 -4.20
N ILE A 60 -5.96 8.50 -4.70
CA ILE A 60 -5.13 8.79 -5.87
C ILE A 60 -3.64 8.76 -5.51
N LEU A 61 -3.29 9.30 -4.34
CA LEU A 61 -1.90 9.37 -3.88
C LEU A 61 -1.32 8.00 -3.51
N ILE A 62 -2.10 7.08 -2.97
CA ILE A 62 -1.59 5.72 -2.67
C ILE A 62 -1.22 4.95 -3.95
N GLN A 63 -1.80 5.28 -5.10
CA GLN A 63 -1.56 4.59 -6.38
C GLN A 63 -0.33 5.09 -7.14
N ARG A 64 0.15 6.31 -6.87
CA ARG A 64 1.37 6.86 -7.50
C ARG A 64 2.62 6.39 -6.75
N PRO A 65 3.86 6.69 -7.12
CA PRO A 65 5.04 6.34 -6.30
C PRO A 65 5.33 7.36 -5.19
N SER A 66 5.70 6.91 -3.98
CA SER A 66 5.94 7.78 -2.82
C SER A 66 7.03 8.84 -3.04
N SER A 67 8.07 8.51 -3.80
CA SER A 67 9.17 9.43 -4.16
C SER A 67 8.69 10.67 -4.90
N GLU A 68 7.61 10.56 -5.66
CA GLU A 68 7.02 11.67 -6.41
C GLU A 68 6.04 12.50 -5.58
N ILE A 69 5.42 11.87 -4.60
CA ILE A 69 4.31 12.44 -3.85
C ILE A 69 4.79 13.14 -2.59
N MET A 70 5.69 12.51 -1.82
CA MET A 70 6.20 13.06 -0.56
C MET A 70 6.73 14.49 -0.66
N PRO A 71 7.59 14.86 -1.63
CA PRO A 71 8.05 16.24 -1.74
C PRO A 71 6.89 17.21 -2.06
N ARG A 72 5.95 16.82 -2.92
CA ARG A 72 4.78 17.63 -3.29
C ARG A 72 3.82 17.80 -2.10
N LEU A 73 3.58 16.73 -1.35
CA LEU A 73 2.79 16.75 -0.11
C LEU A 73 3.39 17.59 1.00
N LEU A 74 4.68 17.90 0.97
CA LEU A 74 5.33 18.78 1.96
C LEU A 74 5.38 20.24 1.50
N GLN A 75 5.42 20.47 0.19
CA GLN A 75 5.60 21.81 -0.40
C GLN A 75 4.28 22.48 -0.78
N LEU A 76 3.31 21.72 -1.30
CA LEU A 76 2.08 22.27 -1.85
C LEU A 76 1.03 22.53 -0.77
N SER A 77 0.17 23.51 -1.01
CA SER A 77 -1.05 23.73 -0.23
C SER A 77 -2.13 22.68 -0.54
N ARG A 78 -3.22 22.69 0.24
CA ARG A 78 -4.37 21.81 0.02
C ARG A 78 -5.00 22.02 -1.36
N GLU A 79 -5.16 23.27 -1.77
CA GLU A 79 -5.79 23.65 -3.04
C GLU A 79 -4.93 23.20 -4.22
N GLU A 80 -3.62 23.48 -4.16
CA GLU A 80 -2.66 23.05 -5.21
C GLU A 80 -2.58 21.53 -5.34
N LEU A 81 -2.60 20.79 -4.23
CA LEU A 81 -2.67 19.32 -4.27
C LEU A 81 -3.96 18.87 -4.94
N THR A 82 -5.08 19.49 -4.58
CA THR A 82 -6.38 19.13 -5.13
C THR A 82 -6.42 19.38 -6.63
N GLU A 83 -5.93 20.52 -7.11
CA GLU A 83 -5.88 20.80 -8.55
C GLU A 83 -4.93 19.86 -9.31
N GLN A 84 -3.75 19.59 -8.75
CA GLN A 84 -2.74 18.75 -9.38
C GLN A 84 -3.12 17.27 -9.46
N PHE A 85 -3.83 16.75 -8.44
CA PHE A 85 -4.14 15.32 -8.33
C PHE A 85 -5.61 14.97 -8.61
N LYS A 86 -6.57 15.91 -8.61
CA LYS A 86 -7.94 15.66 -9.09
C LYS A 86 -8.10 15.77 -10.61
N SER A 87 -7.16 16.39 -11.34
CA SER A 87 -7.26 16.44 -12.80
C SER A 87 -6.89 15.08 -13.44
N PRO A 88 -7.61 14.66 -14.50
CA PRO A 88 -7.41 13.38 -15.18
C PRO A 88 -6.02 13.21 -15.82
#